data_AF-A0A503TIA5-F1
#
_entry.id   AF-A0A503TIA5-F1
#
_cell.length_a   1.000
_cell.length_b   1.000
_cell.length_c   1.000
_cell.angle_alpha   90.00
_cell.angle_beta   90.00
_cell.angle_gamma   90.00
#
_symmetry.space_group_name_H-M   'P 1'
#
loop_
_entity.id
_entity.type
_entity.pdbx_description
1 polymer ?
#
loop_
_entity_poly.entity_id
_entity_poly.type
_entity_poly.pdbx_seq_one_letter_code
_entity_poly.pdbx_strand_id
1 'polypeptide(L)' 'MSKVIRYRIDPANPPPLTEAQKAEIAKLKARPEGDVDTSDIPELSKKFWRRAVTWRRRPKP' A
#
# COMPACT_ATOMS: atom_id res chain seq x y z
N MET A 1 11.18 -6.53 -27.66
CA MET A 1 11.81 -7.23 -26.51
C MET A 1 11.71 -6.32 -25.30
N SER A 2 10.99 -6.71 -24.24
CA SER A 2 10.96 -5.93 -22.99
C SER A 2 12.06 -6.41 -22.04
N LYS A 3 12.82 -5.47 -21.48
CA LYS A 3 13.87 -5.75 -20.49
C LYS A 3 13.21 -5.87 -19.11
N VAL A 4 13.34 -7.01 -18.46
CA VAL A 4 12.86 -7.19 -17.08
C VAL A 4 13.83 -6.47 -16.14
N ILE A 5 13.39 -5.37 -15.53
CA ILE A 5 14.14 -4.65 -14.51
C ILE A 5 13.80 -5.25 -13.14
N ARG A 6 14.82 -5.70 -12.40
CA ARG A 6 14.67 -6.17 -11.01
C ARG A 6 15.26 -5.13 -10.08
N TYR A 7 14.44 -4.67 -9.13
CA TYR A 7 14.83 -3.72 -8.10
C TYR A 7 14.67 -4.38 -6.73
N ARG A 8 15.63 -4.14 -5.83
CA ARG A 8 15.59 -4.58 -4.42
C ARG A 8 15.99 -3.42 -3.53
N ILE A 9 15.28 -3.26 -2.43
CA ILE A 9 15.58 -2.28 -1.38
C ILE A 9 15.95 -3.05 -0.10
N ASP A 10 16.96 -2.55 0.63
CA ASP A 10 17.24 -3.02 1.98
C ASP A 10 16.31 -2.30 2.96
N PRO A 11 15.38 -3.00 3.63
CA PRO A 11 14.46 -2.37 4.57
C PRO A 11 15.14 -1.90 5.86
N ALA A 12 16.32 -2.42 6.21
CA ALA A 12 17.07 -1.98 7.39
C ALA A 12 17.84 -0.67 7.15
N ASN A 13 18.16 -0.36 5.89
CA ASN A 13 18.89 0.83 5.50
C ASN A 13 18.42 1.36 4.13
N PRO A 14 17.23 1.99 4.06
CA PRO A 14 16.72 2.53 2.81
C PRO A 14 17.54 3.76 2.38
N PRO A 15 17.67 4.00 1.07
CA PRO A 15 18.31 5.21 0.56
C PRO A 15 17.58 6.47 1.05
N PRO A 16 18.31 7.57 1.33
CA PRO A 16 17.69 8.81 1.78
C PRO A 16 16.80 9.39 0.68
N LEU A 17 15.69 10.00 1.10
CA LEU A 17 14.77 10.66 0.16
C LEU A 17 15.42 11.89 -0.45
N THR A 18 15.21 12.07 -1.76
CA THR A 18 15.57 13.29 -2.48
C THR A 18 14.67 14.46 -2.06
N GLU A 19 15.10 15.69 -2.31
CA GLU A 19 14.30 16.88 -1.99
C GLU A 19 12.96 16.89 -2.73
N ALA A 20 12.94 16.44 -3.99
CA ALA A 20 11.72 16.29 -4.77
C ALA A 20 10.74 15.29 -4.13
N GLN A 21 11.24 14.14 -3.66
CA GLN A 21 10.40 13.15 -2.96
C GLN A 21 9.83 13.69 -1.66
N LYS A 22 10.62 14.46 -0.90
CA LYS A 22 10.14 15.11 0.33
C LYS A 22 9.05 16.16 0.02
N ALA A 23 9.23 16.95 -1.03
CA ALA A 23 8.24 17.94 -1.46
C ALA A 23 6.93 17.27 -1.92
N GLU A 24 7.01 16.15 -2.63
CA GLU A 24 5.85 15.36 -3.02
C GLU A 24 5.10 14.80 -1.80
N ILE A 25 5.81 14.22 -0.84
CA ILE A 25 5.21 13.73 0.41
C ILE A 25 4.54 14.87 1.18
N ALA A 26 5.17 16.05 1.25
CA ALA A 26 4.58 17.22 1.91
C ALA A 26 3.28 17.67 1.20
N LYS A 27 3.27 17.67 -0.14
CA LYS A 27 2.09 17.98 -0.94
C LYS A 27 0.97 16.94 -0.71
N LEU A 28 1.30 15.65 -0.66
CA LEU A 28 0.35 14.58 -0.38
C LEU A 28 -0.24 14.71 1.03
N LYS A 29 0.57 15.05 2.03
CA LYS A 29 0.12 15.27 3.41
C LYS A 29 -0.83 16.47 3.57
N ALA A 30 -0.64 17.50 2.75
CA ALA A 30 -1.49 18.69 2.77
C ALA A 30 -2.83 18.46 2.04
N ARG A 31 -2.97 17.36 1.29
CA ARG A 31 -4.19 17.03 0.55
C ARG A 31 -5.29 16.56 1.52
N PRO A 32 -6.54 17.05 1.40
CA PRO A 32 -7.63 16.58 2.26
C PRO A 32 -7.99 15.13 1.94
N GLU A 33 -8.46 14.38 2.95
CA GLU A 33 -8.83 12.97 2.78
C GLU A 33 -9.98 12.77 1.79
N GLY A 34 -10.91 13.72 1.71
CA GLY A 34 -12.06 13.68 0.80
C GLY A 34 -11.71 13.79 -0.68
N ASP A 35 -10.47 14.13 -1.03
CA ASP A 35 -10.01 14.13 -2.43
C ASP A 35 -9.69 12.72 -2.95
N VAL A 36 -9.66 11.71 -2.08
CA VAL A 36 -9.44 10.32 -2.47
C VAL A 36 -10.74 9.77 -3.06
N ASP A 37 -10.74 9.53 -4.36
CA ASP A 37 -11.85 8.86 -5.04
C ASP A 37 -11.92 7.40 -4.59
N THR A 38 -13.08 7.00 -4.07
CA THR A 38 -13.39 5.64 -3.60
C THR A 38 -14.64 5.10 -4.29
N SER A 39 -15.11 5.76 -5.35
CA SER A 39 -16.37 5.42 -6.03
C SER A 39 -16.37 4.03 -6.68
N ASP A 40 -15.19 3.48 -6.97
CA ASP A 40 -14.98 2.15 -7.52
C ASP A 40 -14.96 1.03 -6.46
N ILE A 41 -14.78 1.37 -5.19
CA ILE A 41 -14.65 0.41 -4.09
C ILE A 41 -15.84 0.54 -3.15
N PRO A 42 -16.81 -0.41 -3.17
CA PRO A 42 -17.94 -0.36 -2.25
C PRO A 42 -17.49 -0.61 -0.80
N GLU A 43 -18.20 -0.01 0.16
CA GLU A 43 -17.95 -0.23 1.58
C GLU A 43 -18.11 -1.70 1.97
N LEU A 44 -17.09 -2.25 2.66
CA LEU A 44 -17.09 -3.64 3.09
C LEU A 44 -17.78 -3.81 4.43
N SER A 45 -18.85 -4.62 4.46
CA SER A 45 -19.60 -4.88 5.70
C SER A 45 -18.81 -5.70 6.74
N LYS A 46 -19.19 -5.58 8.02
CA LYS A 46 -18.67 -6.45 9.11
C LYS A 46 -18.83 -7.95 8.80
N LYS A 47 -19.83 -8.34 7.99
CA LYS A 47 -20.06 -9.73 7.56
C LYS A 47 -19.01 -10.22 6.57
N PHE A 48 -18.52 -9.34 5.70
CA PHE A 48 -17.40 -9.64 4.79
C PHE A 48 -16.14 -9.96 5.61
N TRP A 49 -15.79 -9.08 6.54
CA TRP A 49 -14.58 -9.23 7.36
C TRP A 49 -14.56 -10.49 8.23
N ARG A 50 -15.70 -10.95 8.77
CA ARG A 50 -15.77 -12.21 9.54
C ARG A 50 -15.27 -13.44 8.76
N ARG A 51 -15.39 -13.45 7.43
CA ARG A 51 -14.91 -14.53 6.55
C ARG A 51 -13.47 -14.31 6.07
N ALA A 52 -12.95 -13.09 6.19
CA ALA A 52 -11.56 -12.78 5.85
C ALA A 52 -10.58 -13.22 6.94
N VAL A 53 -11.03 -13.31 8.21
CA VAL A 53 -10.19 -13.72 9.36
C VAL A 53 -9.83 -15.22 9.33
N THR A 54 -10.40 -16.02 8.42
CA THR A 54 -10.17 -17.47 8.36
C THR A 54 -8.79 -17.91 7.86
N TRP A 55 -7.86 -16.99 7.55
CA TRP A 55 -6.46 -17.33 7.30
C TRP A 55 -5.70 -17.58 8.62
N ARG A 56 -6.11 -18.57 9.40
CA ARG A 56 -5.26 -19.10 10.47
C ARG A 56 -5.50 -20.58 10.68
N ARG A 57 -4.40 -21.34 10.47
CA ARG A 57 -4.19 -22.78 10.73
C ARG A 57 -4.67 -23.74 9.63
N ARG A 58 -4.00 -23.72 8.48
CA ARG A 58 -3.67 -25.01 7.85
C ARG A 58 -2.49 -25.61 8.62
N PRO A 59 -2.60 -26.80 9.25
CA PRO A 59 -1.40 -27.52 9.67
C PRO A 59 -0.55 -27.79 8.42
N LYS A 60 0.76 -27.57 8.51
CA LYS A 60 1.68 -27.91 7.42
C LYS A 60 1.65 -29.43 7.21
N PRO A 61 1.72 -29.92 5.95
CA PRO A 61 2.05 -31.31 5.69
C PRO A 61 3.49 -31.62 6.14
#